data_AF-A0A0A0HZ02-F1
#
_entry.id   AF-A0A0A0HZ02-F1
#
_cell.length_a   1.000
_cell.length_b   1.000
_cell.length_c   1.000
_cell.angle_alpha   90.00
_cell.angle_beta   90.00
_cell.angle_gamma   90.00
#
_symmetry.space_group_name_H-M   'P 1'
#
loop_
_entity.id
_entity.type
_entity.pdbx_description
1 polymer ?
#
loop_
_entity_poly.entity_id
_entity_poly.type
_entity_poly.pdbx_seq_one_letter_code
_entity_poly.pdbx_strand_id
1 'polypeptide(L)'
;MNVVEEQRLNKDLQKVKEKFIRALVKTLNEENENREYENKEPLDVCFMVSAIDKQLYQYKDFIEDLSNGYTFNMYEEDESGHSNGRISLFIEKPKEERQSGLWIEKYREDYWYTIEFKYNQIDGDYCQCEQGNEGYNEEHHCCGEICDWNAPSFAITKQYDLGTCSWDGLQRDYWEYEKMFKSKEENKSVEDEIKERRKQEIMEQINLLNQELISLES
;
A
#
# COMPACT_ATOMS: atom_id res chain seq x y z
N MET A 1 -9.39 28.67 -24.73
CA MET A 1 -10.11 28.60 -23.45
C MET A 1 -10.22 30.00 -22.90
N ASN A 2 -11.42 30.51 -22.66
CA ASN A 2 -11.60 31.89 -22.18
C ASN A 2 -11.47 31.95 -20.64
N VAL A 3 -11.23 33.14 -20.09
CA VAL A 3 -11.04 33.37 -18.64
C VAL A 3 -12.23 32.87 -17.79
N VAL A 4 -13.45 32.90 -18.34
CA VAL A 4 -14.66 32.43 -17.67
C VAL A 4 -14.71 30.90 -17.62
N GLU A 5 -14.29 30.22 -18.67
CA GLU A 5 -14.18 28.75 -18.71
C GLU A 5 -13.13 28.25 -17.73
N GLU A 6 -11.99 28.92 -17.64
CA GLU A 6 -10.89 28.58 -16.72
C GLU A 6 -11.26 28.83 -15.25
N GLN A 7 -11.96 29.93 -14.95
CA GLN A 7 -12.51 30.21 -13.61
C GLN A 7 -13.58 29.19 -13.20
N ARG A 8 -14.41 28.73 -14.15
CA ARG A 8 -15.46 27.75 -13.87
C ARG A 8 -14.89 26.36 -13.63
N LEU A 9 -13.90 25.95 -14.44
CA LEU A 9 -13.17 24.69 -14.27
C LEU A 9 -12.50 24.61 -12.89
N ASN A 10 -11.82 25.69 -12.48
CA ASN A 10 -11.20 25.77 -11.14
C ASN A 10 -12.23 25.65 -9.99
N LYS A 11 -13.42 26.24 -10.16
CA LYS A 11 -14.49 26.17 -9.15
C LYS A 11 -15.10 24.78 -9.03
N ASP A 12 -15.19 24.04 -10.14
CA ASP A 12 -15.74 22.69 -10.14
C ASP A 12 -14.72 21.66 -9.59
N LEU A 13 -13.43 21.80 -9.93
CA LEU A 13 -12.35 21.01 -9.30
C LEU A 13 -12.29 21.22 -7.78
N GLN A 14 -12.50 22.46 -7.32
CA GLN A 14 -12.55 22.76 -5.89
C GLN A 14 -13.68 22.01 -5.17
N LYS A 15 -14.88 21.97 -5.76
CA LYS A 15 -16.00 21.22 -5.17
C LYS A 15 -15.71 19.72 -5.13
N VAL A 16 -15.08 19.18 -6.19
CA VAL A 16 -14.69 17.76 -6.24
C VAL A 16 -13.72 17.45 -5.10
N LYS A 17 -12.67 18.26 -4.94
CA LYS A 17 -11.72 18.12 -3.83
C LYS A 17 -12.43 18.18 -2.47
N GLU A 18 -13.24 19.21 -2.22
CA GLU A 18 -13.91 19.36 -0.92
C GLU A 18 -14.86 18.19 -0.61
N LYS A 19 -15.56 17.68 -1.63
CA LYS A 19 -16.40 16.48 -1.49
C LYS A 19 -15.54 15.25 -1.18
N PHE A 20 -14.40 15.11 -1.86
CA PHE A 20 -13.43 14.04 -1.61
C PHE A 20 -12.89 14.05 -0.18
N ILE A 21 -12.37 15.20 0.28
CA ILE A 21 -11.84 15.33 1.64
C ILE A 21 -12.91 15.02 2.69
N ARG A 22 -14.14 15.52 2.53
CA ARG A 22 -15.24 15.19 3.45
C ARG A 22 -15.55 13.69 3.48
N ALA A 23 -15.57 13.05 2.33
CA ALA A 23 -15.82 11.60 2.24
C ALA A 23 -14.68 10.80 2.88
N LEU A 24 -13.43 11.20 2.63
CA LEU A 24 -12.24 10.55 3.20
C LEU A 24 -12.22 10.63 4.72
N VAL A 25 -12.43 11.83 5.28
CA VAL A 25 -12.52 12.02 6.75
C VAL A 25 -13.62 11.16 7.35
N LYS A 26 -14.79 11.12 6.69
CA LYS A 26 -15.90 10.28 7.16
C LYS A 26 -15.51 8.81 7.18
N THR A 27 -14.93 8.29 6.11
CA THR A 27 -14.52 6.87 6.01
C THR A 27 -13.44 6.50 7.04
N LEU A 28 -12.45 7.37 7.29
CA LEU A 28 -11.43 7.10 8.31
C LEU A 28 -11.99 7.19 9.74
N ASN A 29 -13.01 8.02 9.98
CA ASN A 29 -13.70 8.05 11.27
C ASN A 29 -14.59 6.81 11.47
N GLU A 30 -15.27 6.32 10.42
CA GLU A 30 -15.99 5.04 10.46
C GLU A 30 -15.01 3.87 10.76
N GLU A 31 -13.79 3.93 10.22
CA GLU A 31 -12.74 2.98 10.58
C GLU A 31 -12.33 3.10 12.05
N ASN A 32 -12.21 4.31 12.61
CA ASN A 32 -11.95 4.48 14.05
C ASN A 32 -13.05 3.86 14.95
N GLU A 33 -14.31 3.91 14.54
CA GLU A 33 -15.40 3.22 15.25
C GLU A 33 -15.19 1.70 15.26
N ASN A 34 -14.73 1.12 14.15
CA ASN A 34 -14.36 -0.31 14.08
C ASN A 34 -13.14 -0.64 14.94
N ARG A 35 -12.12 0.23 14.93
CA ARG A 35 -10.90 0.06 15.71
C ARG A 35 -11.15 0.07 17.21
N GLU A 36 -12.08 0.91 17.67
CA GLU A 36 -12.54 0.90 19.07
C GLU A 36 -13.13 -0.46 19.44
N TYR A 37 -13.98 -1.04 18.58
CA TYR A 37 -14.53 -2.38 18.78
C TYR A 37 -13.44 -3.48 18.81
N GLU A 38 -12.38 -3.31 18.02
CA GLU A 38 -11.24 -4.23 17.94
C GLU A 38 -10.15 -3.98 19.01
N ASN A 39 -10.31 -2.99 19.89
CA ASN A 39 -9.30 -2.54 20.87
C ASN A 39 -7.97 -2.14 20.22
N LYS A 40 -8.03 -1.43 19.09
CA LYS A 40 -6.86 -0.89 18.39
C LYS A 40 -6.72 0.62 18.64
N GLU A 41 -5.49 1.11 18.57
CA GLU A 41 -5.21 2.56 18.66
C GLU A 41 -5.94 3.31 17.54
N PRO A 42 -6.60 4.45 17.84
CA PRO A 42 -7.31 5.22 16.84
C PRO A 42 -6.34 5.85 15.84
N LEU A 43 -6.79 5.97 14.60
CA LEU A 43 -6.15 6.75 13.55
C LEU A 43 -6.20 8.24 13.89
N ASP A 44 -5.06 8.92 13.72
CA ASP A 44 -5.03 10.38 13.69
C ASP A 44 -5.49 10.88 12.31
N VAL A 45 -6.82 10.93 12.14
CA VAL A 45 -7.46 11.32 10.88
C VAL A 45 -7.07 12.75 10.47
N CYS A 46 -6.88 13.65 11.43
CA CYS A 46 -6.45 15.02 11.17
C CYS A 46 -5.06 15.02 10.52
N PHE A 47 -4.11 14.34 11.15
CA PHE A 47 -2.76 14.18 10.65
C PHE A 47 -2.75 13.58 9.23
N MET A 48 -3.42 12.44 9.06
CA MET A 48 -3.44 11.69 7.80
C MET A 48 -4.04 12.49 6.62
N VAL A 49 -5.10 13.26 6.87
CA VAL A 49 -5.82 13.99 5.80
C VAL A 49 -5.22 15.36 5.52
N SER A 50 -4.52 15.98 6.48
CA SER A 50 -4.03 17.36 6.39
C SER A 50 -3.18 17.61 5.14
N ALA A 51 -2.20 16.74 4.85
CA ALA A 51 -1.33 16.88 3.69
C ALA A 51 -2.10 16.73 2.37
N ILE A 52 -3.03 15.78 2.32
CA ILE A 52 -3.90 15.55 1.16
C ILE A 52 -4.75 16.80 0.91
N ASP A 53 -5.44 17.32 1.93
CA ASP A 53 -6.24 18.53 1.77
C ASP A 53 -5.40 19.72 1.30
N LYS A 54 -4.19 19.93 1.83
CA LYS A 54 -3.37 21.07 1.39
C LYS A 54 -2.83 20.91 -0.02
N GLN A 55 -2.52 19.69 -0.46
CA GLN A 55 -1.69 19.47 -1.65
C GLN A 55 -2.39 18.74 -2.80
N LEU A 56 -3.66 18.31 -2.65
CA LEU A 56 -4.34 17.49 -3.66
C LEU A 56 -4.35 18.11 -5.06
N TYR A 57 -4.43 19.45 -5.16
CA TYR A 57 -4.46 20.17 -6.44
C TYR A 57 -3.22 19.96 -7.32
N GLN A 58 -2.13 19.44 -6.75
CA GLN A 58 -0.94 19.06 -7.51
C GLN A 58 -1.19 17.82 -8.39
N TYR A 59 -2.19 17.01 -8.06
CA TYR A 59 -2.52 15.74 -8.73
C TYR A 59 -3.78 15.91 -9.59
N LYS A 60 -3.67 16.69 -10.67
CA LYS A 60 -4.82 17.06 -11.53
C LYS A 60 -5.55 15.84 -12.09
N ASP A 61 -4.82 14.89 -12.65
CA ASP A 61 -5.37 13.64 -13.22
C ASP A 61 -6.22 12.89 -12.19
N PHE A 62 -5.79 12.86 -10.92
CA PHE A 62 -6.56 12.23 -9.86
C PHE A 62 -7.86 12.99 -9.55
N ILE A 63 -7.81 14.32 -9.45
CA ILE A 63 -9.02 15.13 -9.20
C ILE A 63 -10.01 15.02 -10.37
N GLU A 64 -9.50 15.02 -11.60
CA GLU A 64 -10.33 14.81 -12.81
C GLU A 64 -11.00 13.45 -12.76
N ASP A 65 -10.29 12.39 -12.40
CA ASP A 65 -10.87 11.05 -12.23
C ASP A 65 -11.93 11.02 -11.12
N LEU A 66 -11.69 11.67 -9.98
CA LEU A 66 -12.66 11.78 -8.88
C LEU A 66 -13.96 12.48 -9.30
N SER A 67 -13.93 13.31 -10.36
CA SER A 67 -15.13 13.98 -10.86
C SER A 67 -16.16 13.01 -11.45
N ASN A 68 -15.74 11.82 -11.87
CA ASN A 68 -16.63 10.75 -12.35
C ASN A 68 -17.44 10.09 -11.21
N GLY A 69 -17.03 10.32 -9.96
CA GLY A 69 -17.52 9.60 -8.79
C GLY A 69 -16.53 8.52 -8.37
N TYR A 70 -16.60 8.12 -7.11
CA TYR A 70 -15.68 7.16 -6.52
C TYR A 70 -16.33 6.45 -5.33
N THR A 71 -15.72 5.35 -4.91
CA THR A 71 -16.11 4.62 -3.70
C THR A 71 -14.86 4.11 -3.01
N PHE A 72 -14.74 4.38 -1.71
CA PHE A 72 -13.69 3.79 -0.89
C PHE A 72 -13.96 2.31 -0.70
N ASN A 73 -12.92 1.49 -0.79
CA ASN A 73 -13.01 0.05 -0.63
C ASN A 73 -12.68 -0.37 0.80
N MET A 74 -11.39 -0.39 1.13
CA MET A 74 -10.90 -0.88 2.41
C MET A 74 -9.69 -0.05 2.83
N TYR A 75 -9.62 0.24 4.13
CA TYR A 75 -8.41 0.68 4.80
C TYR A 75 -7.59 -0.55 5.18
N GLU A 76 -6.31 -0.52 4.86
CA GLU A 76 -5.35 -1.57 5.18
C GLU A 76 -4.28 -0.96 6.10
N GLU A 77 -4.08 -1.60 7.25
CA GLU A 77 -2.98 -1.25 8.16
C GLU A 77 -1.63 -1.57 7.53
N ASP A 78 -0.62 -0.80 7.92
CA ASP A 78 0.76 -1.11 7.59
C ASP A 78 1.43 -1.88 8.73
N GLU A 79 1.57 -3.18 8.56
CA GLU A 79 2.24 -4.06 9.53
C GLU A 79 3.74 -3.79 9.66
N SER A 80 4.35 -3.06 8.72
CA SER A 80 5.79 -2.73 8.77
C SER A 80 6.11 -1.54 9.67
N GLY A 81 5.11 -0.72 10.02
CA GLY A 81 5.27 0.48 10.85
C GLY A 81 5.86 1.70 10.13
N HIS A 82 5.99 1.67 8.81
CA HIS A 82 6.58 2.75 8.02
C HIS A 82 5.54 3.79 7.54
N SER A 83 4.27 3.56 7.78
CA SER A 83 3.15 4.42 7.38
C SER A 83 1.97 4.28 8.34
N ASN A 84 0.98 5.17 8.18
CA ASN A 84 -0.33 5.10 8.84
C ASN A 84 -1.33 4.31 7.99
N GLY A 85 -0.87 3.26 7.32
CA GLY A 85 -1.68 2.43 6.44
C GLY A 85 -2.04 3.10 5.11
N ARG A 86 -2.96 2.46 4.39
CA ARG A 86 -3.41 2.90 3.07
C ARG A 86 -4.90 2.66 2.87
N ILE A 87 -5.50 3.45 1.99
CA ILE A 87 -6.90 3.28 1.58
C ILE A 87 -7.00 3.18 0.07
N SER A 88 -7.78 2.21 -0.39
CA SER A 88 -8.05 2.02 -1.81
C SER A 88 -9.41 2.60 -2.20
N LEU A 89 -9.50 3.14 -3.41
CA LEU A 89 -10.74 3.63 -3.99
C LEU A 89 -10.90 3.25 -5.46
N PHE A 90 -12.13 2.93 -5.83
CA PHE A 90 -12.53 2.65 -7.21
C PHE A 90 -13.17 3.90 -7.82
N ILE A 91 -12.82 4.18 -9.07
CA ILE A 91 -13.40 5.29 -9.84
C ILE A 91 -14.64 4.78 -10.58
N GLU A 92 -15.73 5.54 -10.54
CA GLU A 92 -16.94 5.20 -11.28
C GLU A 92 -16.72 5.41 -12.79
N LYS A 93 -17.29 4.54 -13.62
CA LYS A 93 -17.39 4.75 -15.07
C LYS A 93 -18.25 6.00 -15.35
N PRO A 94 -17.98 6.77 -16.43
CA PRO A 94 -18.89 7.79 -16.93
C PRO A 94 -20.31 7.22 -17.10
N LYS A 95 -21.35 8.04 -16.89
CA LYS A 95 -22.74 7.55 -16.92
C LYS A 95 -23.11 6.91 -18.25
N GLU A 96 -22.51 7.39 -19.32
CA GLU A 96 -22.70 6.94 -20.70
C GLU A 96 -22.13 5.53 -20.94
N GLU A 97 -21.15 5.11 -20.13
CA GLU A 97 -20.51 3.80 -20.20
C GLU A 97 -21.17 2.74 -19.29
N ARG A 98 -22.06 3.17 -18.37
CA ARG A 98 -22.76 2.27 -17.44
C ARG A 98 -23.86 1.52 -18.18
N GLN A 99 -23.65 0.22 -18.40
CA GLN A 99 -24.60 -0.62 -19.13
C GLN A 99 -25.81 -1.04 -18.26
N SER A 100 -25.64 -1.13 -16.94
CA SER A 100 -26.69 -1.42 -15.97
C SER A 100 -26.37 -0.83 -14.59
N GLY A 101 -27.23 -1.11 -13.61
CA GLY A 101 -26.99 -0.77 -12.20
C GLY A 101 -26.11 -1.75 -11.43
N LEU A 102 -25.52 -2.76 -12.10
CA LEU A 102 -24.63 -3.71 -11.47
C LEU A 102 -23.32 -3.05 -11.04
N TRP A 103 -22.78 -3.50 -9.91
CA TRP A 103 -21.57 -2.93 -9.32
C TRP A 103 -20.38 -2.98 -10.29
N ILE A 104 -20.13 -4.13 -10.92
CA ILE A 104 -19.01 -4.32 -11.87
C ILE A 104 -19.09 -3.38 -13.09
N GLU A 105 -20.31 -3.09 -13.56
CA GLU A 105 -20.54 -2.18 -14.68
C GLU A 105 -20.55 -0.70 -14.27
N LYS A 106 -20.58 -0.42 -12.96
CA LYS A 106 -20.57 0.94 -12.40
C LYS A 106 -19.15 1.48 -12.23
N TYR A 107 -18.17 0.62 -11.97
CA TYR A 107 -16.79 1.01 -11.67
C TYR A 107 -15.83 0.64 -12.79
N ARG A 108 -14.74 1.40 -12.88
CA ARG A 108 -13.63 1.14 -13.77
C ARG A 108 -12.89 -0.12 -13.30
N GLU A 109 -12.83 -1.12 -14.18
CA GLU A 109 -12.05 -2.35 -13.97
C GLU A 109 -10.62 -2.18 -14.49
N ASP A 110 -10.40 -1.19 -15.36
CA ASP A 110 -9.10 -0.88 -15.94
C ASP A 110 -8.13 -0.28 -14.92
N TYR A 111 -8.63 0.44 -13.91
CA TYR A 111 -7.78 0.97 -12.84
C TYR A 111 -8.51 1.31 -11.54
N TRP A 112 -7.72 1.39 -10.48
CA TRP A 112 -8.10 1.95 -9.18
C TRP A 112 -6.97 2.78 -8.59
N TYR A 113 -7.26 3.50 -7.51
CA TYR A 113 -6.27 4.28 -6.78
C TYR A 113 -6.05 3.75 -5.38
N THR A 114 -4.83 3.90 -4.89
CA THR A 114 -4.48 3.70 -3.49
C THR A 114 -3.80 4.97 -2.97
N ILE A 115 -4.21 5.38 -1.78
CA ILE A 115 -3.62 6.50 -1.04
C ILE A 115 -2.93 5.90 0.19
N GLU A 116 -1.61 6.01 0.23
CA GLU A 116 -0.80 5.59 1.37
C GLU A 116 -0.53 6.81 2.25
N PHE A 117 -0.86 6.72 3.54
CA PHE A 117 -0.70 7.80 4.50
C PHE A 117 0.67 7.70 5.15
N LYS A 118 1.57 8.59 4.80
CA LYS A 118 2.96 8.55 5.24
C LYS A 118 3.24 9.66 6.24
N TYR A 119 4.44 9.61 6.78
CA TYR A 119 5.05 10.73 7.45
C TYR A 119 6.47 10.89 6.91
N ASN A 120 6.94 12.12 6.88
CA ASN A 120 8.32 12.43 6.57
C ASN A 120 8.97 12.97 7.83
N GLN A 121 10.02 12.32 8.30
CA GLN A 121 10.80 12.84 9.41
C GLN A 121 11.55 14.08 8.92
N ILE A 122 11.30 15.20 9.60
CA ILE A 122 12.04 16.44 9.39
C ILE A 122 12.92 16.62 10.61
N ASP A 123 14.22 16.48 10.39
CA ASP A 123 15.23 16.78 11.41
C ASP A 123 15.47 18.30 11.41
N GLY A 124 15.21 18.90 12.56
CA GLY A 124 15.39 20.30 12.86
C GLY A 124 16.43 20.52 13.96
N ASP A 125 16.36 21.67 14.60
CA ASP A 125 17.15 22.01 15.78
C ASP A 125 16.34 21.78 17.06
N TYR A 126 17.03 21.73 18.19
CA TYR A 126 16.38 21.72 19.49
C TYR A 126 15.46 22.94 19.65
N CYS A 127 14.23 22.70 20.10
CA CYS A 127 13.26 23.75 20.37
C CYS A 127 13.82 24.77 21.37
N GLN A 128 13.89 26.04 20.97
CA GLN A 128 14.27 27.17 21.83
C GLN A 128 13.08 28.10 22.14
N CYS A 129 11.86 27.66 21.88
CA CYS A 129 10.67 28.48 22.05
C CYS A 129 10.31 28.69 23.53
N GLU A 130 10.00 29.94 23.87
CA GLU A 130 9.49 30.38 25.16
C GLU A 130 8.04 30.85 25.03
N GLN A 131 7.28 30.85 26.14
CA GLN A 131 5.86 31.26 26.17
C GLN A 131 5.59 32.68 25.63
N GLY A 132 6.61 33.54 25.57
CA GLY A 132 6.52 34.89 25.02
C GLY A 132 6.85 35.01 23.54
N ASN A 133 7.24 33.93 22.87
CA ASN A 133 7.59 33.97 21.45
C ASN A 133 6.35 34.00 20.56
N GLU A 134 6.46 34.70 19.43
CA GLU A 134 5.41 34.72 18.41
C GLU A 134 5.19 33.30 17.88
N GLY A 135 3.92 32.90 17.73
CA GLY A 135 3.57 31.56 17.28
C GLY A 135 3.65 30.46 18.35
N TYR A 136 4.07 30.77 19.60
CA TYR A 136 4.08 29.79 20.67
C TYR A 136 2.69 29.19 20.92
N ASN A 137 2.59 27.87 20.79
CA ASN A 137 1.40 27.10 21.08
C ASN A 137 1.53 26.46 22.47
N GLU A 138 0.61 26.80 23.38
CA GLU A 138 0.64 26.32 24.77
C GLU A 138 0.40 24.81 24.89
N GLU A 139 -0.46 24.24 24.04
CA GLU A 139 -0.77 22.81 24.02
C GLU A 139 0.44 21.99 23.53
N HIS A 140 1.18 22.51 22.56
CA HIS A 140 2.34 21.84 21.98
C HIS A 140 3.68 22.28 22.59
N HIS A 141 3.66 23.23 23.52
CA HIS A 141 4.84 23.83 24.16
C HIS A 141 5.95 24.23 23.16
N CYS A 142 5.55 24.72 21.99
CA CYS A 142 6.46 24.93 20.84
C CYS A 142 5.86 25.95 19.86
N CYS A 143 6.71 26.68 19.11
CA CYS A 143 6.24 27.55 18.03
C CYS A 143 6.03 26.82 16.69
N GLY A 144 6.59 25.61 16.54
CA GLY A 144 6.40 24.77 15.35
C GLY A 144 7.23 25.17 14.11
N GLU A 145 8.34 25.90 14.30
CA GLU A 145 9.15 26.40 13.17
C GLU A 145 10.38 25.54 12.83
N ILE A 146 11.24 25.27 13.81
CA ILE A 146 12.57 24.68 13.59
C ILE A 146 12.74 23.29 14.19
N CYS A 147 11.72 22.73 14.84
CA CYS A 147 11.87 21.53 15.66
C CYS A 147 11.74 20.24 14.86
N ASP A 148 12.37 19.17 15.36
CA ASP A 148 12.14 17.81 14.88
C ASP A 148 10.65 17.49 14.90
N TRP A 149 10.12 17.01 13.77
CA TRP A 149 8.77 16.47 13.74
C TRP A 149 8.54 15.53 12.57
N ASN A 150 7.55 14.66 12.74
CA ASN A 150 7.04 13.81 11.68
C ASN A 150 5.96 14.58 10.92
N ALA A 151 6.32 15.13 9.76
CA ALA A 151 5.37 15.85 8.92
C ALA A 151 4.43 14.88 8.20
N PRO A 152 3.11 15.16 8.14
CA PRO A 152 2.19 14.32 7.40
C PRO A 152 2.54 14.36 5.91
N SER A 153 2.54 13.20 5.27
CA SER A 153 2.81 13.04 3.85
C SER A 153 1.92 11.96 3.25
N PHE A 154 1.88 11.85 1.94
CA PHE A 154 1.06 10.83 1.28
C PHE A 154 1.65 10.44 -0.06
N ALA A 155 1.29 9.24 -0.52
CA ALA A 155 1.53 8.79 -1.88
C ALA A 155 0.21 8.38 -2.54
N ILE A 156 -0.01 8.82 -3.78
CA ILE A 156 -1.15 8.39 -4.60
C ILE A 156 -0.62 7.50 -5.71
N THR A 157 -1.11 6.27 -5.78
CA THR A 157 -0.74 5.30 -6.81
C THR A 157 -1.97 4.98 -7.65
N LYS A 158 -1.88 5.13 -8.97
CA LYS A 158 -2.86 4.63 -9.94
C LYS A 158 -2.43 3.24 -10.38
N GLN A 159 -3.26 2.24 -10.16
CA GLN A 159 -2.99 0.84 -10.46
C GLN A 159 -3.87 0.38 -11.60
N TYR A 160 -3.31 -0.37 -12.55
CA TYR A 160 -4.05 -0.91 -13.70
C TYR A 160 -4.13 -2.43 -13.60
N ASP A 161 -5.28 -2.99 -13.95
CA ASP A 161 -5.37 -4.42 -14.21
C ASP A 161 -4.83 -4.72 -15.62
N LEU A 162 -3.83 -5.58 -15.70
CA LEU A 162 -3.25 -6.04 -16.98
C LEU A 162 -3.91 -7.33 -17.49
N GLY A 163 -4.84 -7.89 -16.71
CA GLY A 163 -5.52 -9.13 -17.00
C GLY A 163 -4.88 -10.33 -16.29
N THR A 164 -5.50 -11.49 -16.50
CA THR A 164 -5.05 -12.76 -15.91
C THR A 164 -4.70 -13.75 -17.01
N CYS A 165 -3.67 -14.56 -16.78
CA CYS A 165 -3.32 -15.67 -17.64
C CYS A 165 -3.21 -16.95 -16.82
N SER A 166 -3.66 -18.05 -17.40
CA SER A 166 -3.50 -19.39 -16.85
C SER A 166 -2.45 -20.15 -17.67
N TRP A 167 -1.82 -21.16 -17.08
CA TRP A 167 -0.96 -22.08 -17.81
C TRP A 167 -1.73 -22.67 -19.00
N ASP A 168 -1.23 -22.46 -20.21
CA ASP A 168 -1.86 -22.87 -21.46
C ASP A 168 -1.35 -24.23 -21.99
N GLY A 169 -0.40 -24.84 -21.29
CA GLY A 169 0.15 -26.15 -21.58
C GLY A 169 -0.50 -27.28 -20.77
N LEU A 170 0.03 -28.50 -20.95
CA LEU A 170 -0.37 -29.65 -20.15
C LEU A 170 0.42 -29.69 -18.84
N GLN A 171 -0.12 -30.41 -17.86
CA GLN A 171 0.53 -30.57 -16.55
C GLN A 171 1.95 -31.17 -16.67
N ARG A 172 2.17 -32.08 -17.64
CA ARG A 172 3.51 -32.64 -17.91
C ARG A 172 4.51 -31.59 -18.38
N ASP A 173 4.06 -30.58 -19.13
CA ASP A 173 4.92 -29.51 -19.63
C ASP A 173 5.35 -28.62 -18.46
N TYR A 174 4.45 -28.44 -17.48
CA TYR A 174 4.78 -27.78 -16.21
C TYR A 174 5.78 -28.60 -15.38
N TRP A 175 5.66 -29.94 -15.31
CA TRP A 175 6.64 -30.77 -14.60
C TRP A 175 8.05 -30.66 -15.18
N GLU A 176 8.18 -30.65 -16.50
CA GLU A 176 9.47 -30.44 -17.15
C GLU A 176 10.01 -29.03 -16.87
N TYR A 177 9.16 -28.00 -16.92
CA TYR A 177 9.54 -26.65 -16.51
C TYR A 177 10.02 -26.60 -15.05
N GLU A 178 9.27 -27.19 -14.12
CA GLU A 178 9.62 -27.22 -12.70
C GLU A 178 10.97 -27.90 -12.47
N LYS A 179 11.21 -29.03 -13.13
CA LYS A 179 12.49 -29.76 -13.07
C LYS A 179 13.64 -28.90 -13.60
N MET A 180 13.45 -28.23 -14.73
CA MET A 180 14.45 -27.30 -15.28
C MET A 180 14.69 -26.12 -14.34
N PHE A 181 13.63 -25.52 -13.79
CA PHE A 181 13.70 -24.39 -12.87
C PHE A 181 14.53 -24.72 -11.64
N LYS A 182 14.26 -25.86 -10.98
CA LYS A 182 14.98 -26.33 -9.77
C LYS A 182 16.39 -26.84 -10.06
N SER A 183 16.73 -27.19 -11.30
CA SER A 183 18.08 -27.65 -11.66
C SER A 183 19.13 -26.52 -11.63
N LYS A 184 18.69 -25.26 -11.64
CA LYS A 184 19.57 -24.09 -11.53
C LYS A 184 19.96 -23.87 -10.07
N GLU A 185 21.25 -23.64 -9.81
CA GLU A 185 21.78 -23.46 -8.46
C GLU A 185 21.10 -22.31 -7.69
N GLU A 186 20.79 -21.22 -8.39
CA GLU A 186 20.11 -20.04 -7.85
C GLU A 186 18.67 -20.31 -7.36
N ASN A 187 18.07 -21.43 -7.77
CA ASN A 187 16.70 -21.80 -7.46
C ASN A 187 16.60 -23.01 -6.54
N LYS A 188 17.73 -23.53 -6.03
CA LYS A 188 17.71 -24.61 -5.05
C LYS A 188 17.10 -24.10 -3.75
N SER A 189 16.11 -24.81 -3.24
CA SER A 189 15.53 -24.46 -1.95
C SER A 189 16.45 -24.93 -0.82
N VAL A 190 16.35 -24.27 0.34
CA VAL A 190 17.03 -24.71 1.57
C VAL A 190 16.64 -26.16 1.92
N GLU A 191 15.41 -26.58 1.61
CA GLU A 191 15.00 -27.97 1.80
C GLU A 191 15.72 -28.95 0.88
N ASP A 192 16.02 -28.56 -0.37
CA ASP A 192 16.76 -29.40 -1.31
C ASP A 192 18.21 -29.56 -0.85
N GLU A 193 18.83 -28.49 -0.34
CA GLU A 193 20.16 -28.55 0.25
C GLU A 193 20.20 -29.44 1.50
N ILE A 194 19.20 -29.32 2.39
CA ILE A 194 19.08 -30.18 3.58
C ILE A 194 18.90 -31.65 3.17
N LYS A 195 18.07 -31.93 2.16
CA LYS A 195 17.86 -33.29 1.65
C LYS A 195 19.14 -33.87 1.04
N GLU A 196 19.86 -33.11 0.23
CA GLU A 196 21.13 -33.57 -0.37
C GLU A 196 22.21 -33.78 0.69
N ARG A 197 22.34 -32.89 1.68
CA ARG A 197 23.24 -33.10 2.82
C ARG A 197 22.89 -34.39 3.59
N ARG A 198 21.61 -34.62 3.85
CA ARG A 198 21.15 -35.82 4.55
C ARG A 198 21.37 -37.10 3.74
N LYS A 199 21.26 -37.05 2.41
CA LYS A 199 21.64 -38.18 1.54
C LYS A 199 23.13 -38.48 1.64
N GLN A 200 23.99 -37.45 1.64
CA GLN A 200 25.44 -37.62 1.80
C GLN A 200 25.78 -38.27 3.15
N GLU A 201 25.19 -37.78 4.23
CA GLU A 201 25.38 -38.35 5.58
C GLU A 201 24.97 -39.83 5.64
N ILE A 202 23.83 -40.19 5.05
CA ILE A 202 23.35 -41.59 5.01
C ILE A 202 24.31 -42.46 4.17
N MET A 203 24.78 -41.97 3.03
CA MET A 203 25.74 -42.70 2.19
C MET A 203 27.07 -42.94 2.92
N GLU A 204 27.56 -41.95 3.68
CA GLU A 204 28.75 -42.10 4.51
C GLU A 204 28.55 -43.18 5.59
N GLN A 205 27.40 -43.17 6.27
CA GLN A 205 27.07 -44.21 7.26
C GLN A 205 26.99 -45.61 6.65
N ILE A 206 26.38 -45.75 5.47
CA ILE A 206 26.31 -47.04 4.75
C ILE A 206 27.73 -47.53 4.44
N ASN A 207 28.62 -46.65 3.98
CA ASN A 207 30.00 -47.03 3.66
C ASN A 207 30.78 -47.49 4.89
N LEU A 208 30.63 -46.80 6.03
CA LEU A 208 31.26 -47.21 7.29
C LEU A 208 30.76 -48.57 7.78
N LEU A 209 29.44 -48.76 7.78
CA LEU A 209 28.83 -50.03 8.20
C LEU A 209 29.23 -51.20 7.30
N ASN A 210 29.34 -50.97 5.98
CA ASN A 210 29.82 -51.99 5.05
C ASN A 210 31.29 -52.37 5.30
N GLN A 211 32.15 -51.41 5.64
CA GLN A 211 33.54 -51.69 6.00
C GLN A 211 33.64 -52.51 7.30
N GLU A 212 32.83 -52.18 8.30
CA GLU A 212 32.75 -52.93 9.55
C GLU A 212 32.26 -54.36 9.31
N LEU A 213 31.23 -54.54 8.48
CA LEU A 213 30.72 -55.87 8.12
C LEU A 213 31.81 -56.74 7.47
N ILE A 214 32.55 -56.18 6.50
CA ILE A 214 33.67 -56.88 5.85
C ILE A 214 34.74 -57.29 6.87
N SER A 215 35.04 -56.43 7.85
CA SER A 215 36.02 -56.73 8.90
C SER A 215 35.59 -57.82 9.88
N LEU A 216 34.29 -58.07 10.01
CA LEU A 216 33.72 -59.13 10.85
C LEU A 216 33.59 -60.47 10.11
N GLU A 217 33.56 -60.43 8.78
CA GLU A 217 33.55 -61.60 7.89
C GLU A 217 34.96 -62.12 7.56
N SER A 218 36.01 -61.36 7.87
CA SER A 218 37.43 -61.72 7.71
C SER A 218 38.03 -62.34 8.96
#